data_AF-A0A848XTN2-F1
#
_entry.id   AF-A0A848XTN2-F1
#
_cell.length_a   1.000
_cell.length_b   1.000
_cell.length_c   1.000
_cell.angle_alpha   90.00
_cell.angle_beta   90.00
_cell.angle_gamma   90.00
#
_symmetry.space_group_name_H-M   'P 1'
#
loop_
_entity.id
_entity.type
_entity.pdbx_description
1 polymer ?
#
loop_
_entity_poly.entity_id
_entity_poly.type
_entity_poly.pdbx_seq_one_letter_code
_entity_poly.pdbx_strand_id
1 'polypeptide(L)'
;MTAPFCSSTDQLDAYLDGFLSSDQARTFETHAEHCPTCTDELALASRIRTTLRSEPTVPCPDDVFDGALARIAALERDRPAQTGARHRRPLWRGVTALAVVLFALALGTMVMLPNSSETAFTAQEVDAARAEVELALALFSDASREAGLHIQHDVIGQGIVAPLQRQIRVGS
;
A
#
# COMPACT_ATOMS: atom_id res chain seq x y z
N MET A 1 14.55 -29.51 4.36
CA MET A 1 13.12 -29.61 4.00
C MET A 1 12.63 -28.20 3.73
N THR A 2 12.54 -27.82 2.46
CA THR A 2 12.11 -26.50 1.99
C THR A 2 10.59 -26.48 1.97
N ALA A 3 9.95 -25.67 2.83
CA ALA A 3 8.52 -25.46 2.73
C ALA A 3 8.21 -24.74 1.40
N PRO A 4 7.23 -25.22 0.61
CA PRO A 4 6.83 -24.54 -0.62
C PRO A 4 6.25 -23.16 -0.27
N PHE A 5 6.70 -22.12 -0.97
CA PHE A 5 6.16 -20.77 -0.82
C PHE A 5 4.66 -20.77 -1.21
N CYS A 6 3.77 -20.51 -0.25
CA CYS A 6 2.32 -20.35 -0.46
C CYS A 6 2.09 -18.95 -1.07
N SER A 7 1.56 -18.85 -2.29
CA SER A 7 1.29 -17.56 -2.96
C SER A 7 0.08 -16.81 -2.38
N SER A 8 -0.69 -17.44 -1.49
CA SER A 8 -1.94 -16.91 -0.95
C SER A 8 -1.80 -16.25 0.43
N THR A 9 -0.58 -16.07 0.95
CA THR A 9 -0.34 -15.43 2.25
C THR A 9 -0.91 -14.01 2.30
N ASP A 10 -0.83 -13.24 1.21
CA ASP A 10 -1.37 -11.88 1.13
C ASP A 10 -2.90 -11.82 1.27
N GLN A 11 -3.60 -12.94 1.02
CA GLN A 11 -5.05 -13.03 1.18
C GLN A 11 -5.47 -13.33 2.62
N LEU A 12 -4.55 -13.78 3.48
CA LEU A 12 -4.84 -14.13 4.87
C LEU A 12 -5.33 -12.92 5.68
N ASP A 13 -4.62 -11.80 5.61
CA ASP A 13 -4.99 -10.58 6.33
C ASP A 13 -6.34 -10.04 5.84
N ALA A 14 -6.50 -9.98 4.50
CA ALA A 14 -7.77 -9.57 3.89
C ALA A 14 -8.94 -10.49 4.27
N TYR A 15 -8.69 -11.80 4.42
CA TYR A 15 -9.69 -12.76 4.89
C TYR A 15 -10.07 -12.48 6.35
N LEU A 16 -9.08 -12.29 7.23
CA LEU A 16 -9.31 -12.00 8.65
C LEU A 16 -10.05 -10.68 8.86
N ASP A 17 -9.72 -9.65 8.10
CA ASP A 17 -10.38 -8.34 8.18
C ASP A 17 -11.77 -8.32 7.52
N GLY A 18 -12.11 -9.34 6.73
CA GLY A 18 -13.39 -9.44 6.02
C GLY A 18 -13.46 -8.58 4.76
N PHE A 19 -12.31 -8.28 4.15
CA PHE A 19 -12.19 -7.52 2.90
C PHE A 19 -12.27 -8.37 1.64
N LEU A 20 -12.21 -9.70 1.76
CA LEU A 20 -12.46 -10.59 0.63
C LEU A 20 -13.95 -10.66 0.30
N SER A 21 -14.28 -10.68 -0.99
CA SER A 21 -15.63 -11.02 -1.44
C SER A 21 -15.97 -12.48 -1.08
N SER A 22 -17.26 -12.82 -1.06
CA SER A 22 -17.69 -14.18 -0.69
C SER A 22 -17.06 -15.30 -1.54
N ASP A 23 -16.81 -15.05 -2.84
CA ASP A 23 -16.16 -16.04 -3.71
C ASP A 23 -14.65 -16.10 -3.47
N GLN A 24 -14.01 -14.97 -3.19
CA GLN A 24 -12.59 -14.94 -2.82
C GLN A 24 -12.34 -15.63 -1.48
N ALA A 25 -13.19 -15.41 -0.50
CA ALA A 25 -13.14 -16.07 0.81
C ALA A 25 -13.26 -17.60 0.66
N ARG A 26 -14.26 -18.08 -0.12
CA ARG A 26 -14.43 -19.52 -0.37
C ARG A 26 -13.21 -20.14 -1.09
N THR A 27 -12.63 -19.40 -2.02
CA THR A 27 -11.42 -19.84 -2.74
C THR A 27 -10.22 -19.95 -1.79
N PHE A 28 -10.03 -18.95 -0.92
CA PHE A 28 -9.00 -18.97 0.11
C PHE A 28 -9.19 -20.09 1.12
N GLU A 29 -10.42 -20.32 1.59
CA GLU A 29 -10.75 -21.44 2.50
C GLU A 29 -10.42 -22.80 1.88
N THR A 30 -10.84 -23.01 0.64
CA THR A 30 -10.52 -24.23 -0.12
C THR A 30 -9.00 -24.42 -0.25
N HIS A 31 -8.25 -23.33 -0.48
CA HIS A 31 -6.80 -23.38 -0.54
C HIS A 31 -6.18 -23.73 0.83
N ALA A 32 -6.64 -23.08 1.90
CA ALA A 32 -6.15 -23.30 3.25
C ALA A 32 -6.32 -24.77 3.66
N GLU A 33 -7.45 -25.41 3.36
CA GLU A 33 -7.70 -26.84 3.61
C GLU A 33 -6.64 -27.78 3.01
N HIS A 34 -6.02 -27.39 1.89
CA HIS A 34 -5.06 -28.22 1.16
C HIS A 34 -3.60 -27.75 1.35
N CYS A 35 -3.37 -26.61 2.02
CA CYS A 35 -2.06 -26.04 2.24
C CYS A 35 -1.72 -26.01 3.74
N PRO A 36 -0.76 -26.83 4.21
CA PRO A 36 -0.42 -26.87 5.64
C PRO A 36 0.14 -25.53 6.15
N THR A 37 0.97 -24.85 5.36
CA THR A 37 1.48 -23.51 5.70
C THR A 37 0.35 -22.53 5.94
N CYS A 38 -0.59 -22.44 4.99
CA CYS A 38 -1.68 -21.49 5.06
C CYS A 38 -2.74 -21.89 6.13
N THR A 39 -2.87 -23.18 6.47
CA THR A 39 -3.62 -23.65 7.66
C THR A 39 -2.98 -23.20 8.97
N ASP A 40 -1.67 -23.42 9.13
CA ASP A 40 -0.95 -23.11 10.37
C ASP A 40 -0.93 -21.60 10.66
N GLU A 41 -0.71 -20.79 9.62
CA GLU A 41 -0.77 -19.32 9.71
C GLU A 41 -2.16 -18.83 10.07
N LEU A 42 -3.21 -19.36 9.44
CA LEU A 42 -4.61 -19.01 9.77
C LEU A 42 -4.95 -19.36 11.22
N ALA A 43 -4.51 -20.52 11.71
CA ALA A 43 -4.69 -20.93 13.10
C ALA A 43 -3.94 -20.02 14.08
N LEU A 44 -2.69 -19.65 13.76
CA LEU A 44 -1.90 -18.72 14.56
C LEU A 44 -2.55 -17.34 14.65
N ALA A 45 -2.89 -16.75 13.51
CA ALA A 45 -3.50 -15.43 13.44
C ALA A 45 -4.88 -15.39 14.15
N SER A 46 -5.68 -16.46 13.99
CA SER A 46 -6.96 -16.59 14.70
C SER A 46 -6.78 -16.63 16.22
N ARG A 47 -5.79 -17.38 16.73
CA ARG A 47 -5.48 -17.42 18.17
C ARG A 47 -5.07 -16.06 18.72
N ILE A 48 -4.20 -15.34 18.01
CA ILE A 48 -3.78 -13.99 18.41
C ILE A 48 -5.00 -13.07 18.48
N ARG A 49 -5.85 -13.08 17.45
CA ARG A 49 -7.06 -12.26 17.39
C ARG A 49 -8.04 -12.57 18.51
N THR A 50 -8.26 -13.85 18.82
CA THR A 50 -9.12 -14.25 19.95
C THR A 50 -8.56 -13.76 21.27
N THR A 51 -7.26 -13.90 21.49
CA THR A 51 -6.57 -13.47 22.72
C THR A 51 -6.66 -11.96 22.90
N LEU A 52 -6.42 -11.18 21.85
CA LEU A 52 -6.53 -9.73 21.92
C LEU A 52 -7.98 -9.26 22.14
N ARG A 53 -8.97 -10.00 21.62
CA ARG A 53 -10.39 -9.68 21.82
C ARG A 53 -10.93 -10.08 23.18
N SER A 54 -10.31 -11.06 23.85
CA SER A 54 -10.71 -11.44 25.21
C SER A 54 -10.29 -10.41 26.26
N GLU A 55 -9.44 -9.46 25.88
CA GLU A 55 -8.91 -8.45 26.79
C GLU A 55 -9.98 -7.41 27.16
N PRO A 56 -10.09 -7.04 28.44
CA PRO A 56 -11.13 -6.12 28.88
C PRO A 56 -11.02 -4.78 28.16
N THR A 57 -12.09 -4.39 27.48
CA THR A 57 -12.16 -3.09 26.84
C THR A 57 -12.32 -2.01 27.91
N VAL A 58 -11.35 -1.11 28.02
CA VAL A 58 -11.44 0.06 28.89
C VAL A 58 -12.31 1.11 28.19
N PRO A 59 -13.37 1.64 28.85
CA PRO A 59 -14.18 2.69 28.25
C PRO A 59 -13.32 3.94 28.00
N CYS A 60 -13.48 4.54 26.82
CA CYS A 60 -12.82 5.80 26.51
C CYS A 60 -13.40 6.91 27.41
N PRO A 61 -12.57 7.68 28.14
CA PRO A 61 -13.04 8.84 28.89
C PRO A 61 -13.75 9.86 27.99
N ASP A 62 -14.89 10.39 28.46
CA ASP A 62 -15.74 11.30 27.68
C ASP A 62 -15.01 12.58 27.26
N ASP A 63 -14.11 13.09 28.10
CA ASP A 63 -13.31 14.29 27.83
C ASP A 63 -12.38 14.12 26.62
N VAL A 64 -11.81 12.92 26.44
CA VAL A 64 -10.98 12.57 25.29
C VAL A 64 -11.84 12.49 24.02
N PHE A 65 -13.00 11.84 24.10
CA PHE A 65 -13.90 11.69 22.97
C PHE A 65 -14.49 13.03 22.52
N ASP A 66 -14.97 13.85 23.46
CA ASP A 66 -15.50 15.18 23.21
C ASP A 66 -14.42 16.12 22.66
N GLY A 67 -13.20 16.04 23.21
CA GLY A 67 -12.05 16.79 22.70
C GLY A 67 -11.70 16.41 21.25
N ALA A 68 -11.79 15.12 20.90
CA ALA A 68 -11.59 14.66 19.53
C ALA A 68 -12.69 15.17 18.58
N LEU A 69 -13.96 15.08 18.99
CA LEU A 69 -15.09 15.60 18.22
C LEU A 69 -15.00 17.12 18.01
N ALA A 70 -14.65 17.88 19.05
CA ALA A 70 -14.47 19.32 18.96
C ALA A 70 -13.38 19.72 17.96
N ARG A 71 -12.27 18.95 17.91
CA ARG A 71 -11.19 19.15 16.94
C ARG A 71 -11.64 18.86 15.51
N ILE A 72 -12.37 17.77 15.29
CA ILE A 72 -12.93 17.43 13.97
C ILE A 72 -13.86 18.56 13.50
N ALA A 73 -14.76 19.03 14.38
CA ALA A 73 -15.69 20.12 14.07
C ALA A 73 -14.99 21.48 13.82
N ALA A 74 -13.81 21.72 14.43
CA ALA A 74 -13.00 22.89 14.12
C ALA A 74 -12.39 22.81 12.72
N LEU A 75 -11.83 21.65 12.34
CA LEU A 75 -11.27 21.43 11.00
C LEU A 75 -12.33 21.53 9.89
N GLU A 76 -13.56 21.11 10.15
CA GLU A 76 -14.66 21.26 9.20
C GLU A 76 -15.12 22.71 9.04
N ARG A 77 -15.08 23.51 10.11
CA ARG A 77 -15.40 24.96 10.06
C ARG A 77 -14.33 25.76 9.32
N ASP A 78 -13.07 25.40 9.50
CA ASP A 78 -11.94 26.05 8.84
C ASP A 78 -11.77 25.60 7.39
N ARG A 79 -12.51 24.58 6.95
CA ARG A 79 -12.57 24.21 5.54
C ARG A 79 -13.22 25.38 4.80
N PRO A 80 -12.47 26.10 3.94
CA PRO A 80 -13.05 27.21 3.20
C PRO A 80 -14.24 26.66 2.44
N ALA A 81 -15.40 27.28 2.65
CA ALA A 81 -16.58 26.97 1.87
C ALA A 81 -16.17 27.17 0.41
N GLN A 82 -15.92 26.07 -0.31
CA GLN A 82 -15.86 26.07 -1.76
C GLN A 82 -17.29 26.27 -2.23
N THR A 83 -17.91 27.40 -1.85
CA THR A 83 -19.06 27.94 -2.54
C THR A 83 -18.53 28.24 -3.91
N GLY A 84 -18.75 27.30 -4.84
CA GLY A 84 -18.48 27.49 -6.25
C GLY A 84 -19.02 28.86 -6.59
N ALA A 85 -18.10 29.79 -6.83
CA ALA A 85 -18.43 31.15 -7.20
C ALA A 85 -19.48 31.01 -8.29
N ARG A 86 -20.70 31.49 -8.01
CA ARG A 86 -21.82 31.41 -8.94
C ARG A 86 -21.41 32.22 -10.15
N HIS A 87 -20.74 31.57 -11.09
CA HIS A 87 -20.09 32.21 -12.21
C HIS A 87 -21.21 32.90 -12.95
N ARG A 88 -21.23 34.24 -12.87
CA ARG A 88 -22.20 35.08 -13.58
C ARG A 88 -22.07 34.71 -15.04
N ARG A 89 -22.97 33.87 -15.53
CA ARG A 89 -22.88 33.25 -16.84
C ARG A 89 -23.00 34.39 -17.87
N PRO A 90 -21.92 34.75 -18.60
CA PRO A 90 -21.99 35.84 -19.57
C PRO A 90 -22.88 35.43 -20.74
N LEU A 91 -23.54 36.41 -21.36
CA LEU A 91 -24.57 36.26 -22.40
C LEU A 91 -24.07 35.69 -23.75
N TRP A 92 -22.88 35.08 -23.79
CA TRP A 92 -22.29 34.46 -24.99
C TRP A 92 -22.63 32.97 -25.14
N ARG A 93 -23.66 32.48 -24.42
CA ARG A 93 -24.11 31.08 -24.45
C ARG A 93 -24.54 30.55 -25.82
N GLY A 94 -24.84 31.44 -26.78
CA GLY A 94 -25.13 31.03 -28.16
C GLY A 94 -23.88 30.48 -28.88
N VAL A 95 -22.70 31.04 -28.59
CA VAL A 95 -21.45 30.66 -29.26
C VAL A 95 -20.84 29.41 -28.60
N THR A 96 -21.02 29.22 -27.29
CA THR A 96 -20.50 28.04 -26.58
C THR A 96 -21.27 26.76 -26.89
N ALA A 97 -22.57 26.83 -27.20
CA ALA A 97 -23.36 25.64 -27.47
C ALA A 97 -22.87 24.91 -28.74
N LEU A 98 -22.53 25.66 -29.80
CA LEU A 98 -21.98 25.09 -31.02
C LEU A 98 -20.59 24.48 -30.78
N ALA A 99 -19.73 25.18 -30.03
CA ALA A 99 -18.40 24.67 -29.69
C ALA A 99 -18.46 23.40 -28.83
N VAL A 100 -19.36 23.32 -27.85
CA VAL A 100 -19.56 22.12 -27.02
C VAL A 100 -20.10 20.95 -27.83
N VAL A 101 -21.05 21.19 -28.75
CA VAL A 101 -21.57 20.13 -29.63
C VAL A 101 -20.48 19.62 -30.58
N LEU A 102 -19.70 20.52 -31.20
CA LEU A 102 -18.57 20.13 -32.05
C LEU A 102 -17.47 19.41 -31.28
N PHE A 103 -17.17 19.84 -30.05
CA PHE A 103 -16.20 19.19 -29.18
C PHE A 103 -16.70 17.83 -28.70
N ALA A 104 -17.99 17.69 -28.37
CA ALA A 104 -18.60 16.41 -28.00
C ALA A 104 -18.67 15.44 -29.18
N LEU A 105 -18.90 15.94 -30.41
CA LEU A 105 -18.81 15.14 -31.63
C LEU A 105 -17.37 14.69 -31.90
N ALA A 106 -16.39 15.59 -31.74
CA ALA A 106 -14.97 15.26 -31.91
C ALA A 106 -14.45 14.27 -30.84
N LEU A 107 -14.86 14.44 -29.57
CA LEU A 107 -14.56 13.47 -28.51
C LEU A 107 -15.30 12.15 -28.75
N GLY A 108 -16.56 12.20 -29.17
CA GLY A 108 -17.37 11.03 -29.46
C GLY A 108 -16.76 10.18 -30.58
N THR A 109 -16.32 10.81 -31.68
CA THR A 109 -15.63 10.10 -32.76
C THR A 109 -14.27 9.56 -32.30
N MET A 110 -13.51 10.31 -31.50
CA MET A 110 -12.23 9.85 -30.93
C MET A 110 -12.37 8.65 -30.00
N VAL A 111 -13.47 8.55 -29.24
CA VAL A 111 -13.73 7.43 -28.30
C VAL A 111 -14.35 6.21 -29.01
N MET A 112 -15.12 6.40 -30.09
CA MET A 112 -15.75 5.32 -30.87
C MET A 112 -14.85 4.73 -31.96
N LEU A 113 -13.79 5.44 -32.36
CA LEU A 113 -12.70 4.82 -33.11
C LEU A 113 -12.01 3.82 -32.17
N PRO A 114 -11.97 2.51 -32.47
CA PRO A 114 -11.23 1.57 -31.65
C PRO A 114 -9.80 2.10 -31.56
N ASN A 115 -9.39 2.42 -30.33
CA ASN A 115 -8.06 2.90 -30.01
C ASN A 115 -7.08 1.75 -30.26
N SER A 116 -6.72 1.55 -31.53
CA SER A 116 -5.70 0.58 -31.96
C SER A 116 -4.29 1.00 -31.57
N SER A 117 -4.15 2.01 -30.72
CA SER A 117 -3.00 2.18 -29.84
C SER A 117 -3.26 1.47 -28.51
N GLU A 118 -3.40 0.14 -28.56
CA GLU A 118 -2.55 -0.61 -27.65
C GLU A 118 -1.14 -0.15 -28.01
N THR A 119 -0.51 0.63 -27.12
CA THR A 119 0.93 0.88 -27.18
C THR A 119 1.60 -0.47 -27.07
N ALA A 120 1.66 -1.19 -28.19
CA ALA A 120 2.48 -2.35 -28.38
C ALA A 120 3.90 -1.81 -28.37
N PHE A 121 4.44 -1.66 -27.15
CA PHE A 121 5.86 -1.42 -26.95
C PHE A 121 6.58 -2.44 -27.81
N THR A 122 7.35 -1.95 -28.76
CA THR A 122 8.05 -2.85 -29.67
C THR A 122 9.00 -3.71 -28.83
N ALA A 123 9.26 -4.96 -29.23
CA ALA A 123 10.19 -5.82 -28.50
C ALA A 123 11.56 -5.12 -28.28
N GLN A 124 11.95 -4.28 -29.23
CA GLN A 124 13.15 -3.45 -29.16
C GLN A 124 13.09 -2.37 -28.06
N GLU A 125 11.94 -1.76 -27.82
CA GLU A 125 11.74 -0.75 -26.77
C GLU A 125 11.73 -1.39 -25.37
N VAL A 126 11.15 -2.60 -25.25
CA VAL A 126 11.16 -3.37 -24.01
C VAL A 126 12.58 -3.87 -23.68
N ASP A 127 13.34 -4.34 -24.67
CA ASP A 127 14.73 -4.77 -24.48
C ASP A 127 15.65 -3.62 -24.09
N ALA A 128 15.44 -2.43 -24.66
CA ALA A 128 16.18 -1.23 -24.27
C ALA A 128 15.87 -0.81 -22.81
N ALA A 129 14.59 -0.79 -22.43
CA ALA A 129 14.19 -0.48 -21.06
C ALA A 129 14.72 -1.52 -20.05
N ARG A 130 14.78 -2.80 -20.43
CA ARG A 130 15.33 -3.86 -19.60
C ARG A 130 16.82 -3.68 -19.31
N ALA A 131 17.60 -3.29 -20.32
CA ALA A 131 19.03 -3.05 -20.15
C ALA A 131 19.32 -1.90 -19.17
N GLU A 132 18.52 -0.84 -19.19
CA GLU A 132 18.63 0.28 -18.24
C GLU A 132 18.30 -0.15 -16.80
N VAL A 133 17.24 -0.95 -16.63
CA VAL A 133 16.84 -1.46 -15.32
C VAL A 133 17.89 -2.42 -14.75
N GLU A 134 18.45 -3.31 -15.57
CA GLU A 134 19.52 -4.23 -15.16
C GLU A 134 20.76 -3.46 -14.69
N LEU A 135 21.14 -2.39 -15.40
CA LEU A 135 22.25 -1.53 -15.00
C LEU A 135 21.98 -0.80 -13.67
N ALA A 136 20.77 -0.24 -13.50
CA ALA A 136 20.38 0.45 -12.28
C ALA A 136 20.39 -0.49 -11.06
N LEU A 137 19.88 -1.71 -11.22
CA LEU A 137 19.89 -2.74 -10.18
C LEU A 137 21.31 -3.17 -9.82
N ALA A 138 22.20 -3.32 -10.80
CA ALA A 138 23.60 -3.64 -10.56
C ALA A 138 24.29 -2.56 -9.72
N LEU A 139 24.09 -1.27 -10.07
CA LEU A 139 24.62 -0.13 -9.32
C LEU A 139 24.09 -0.09 -7.88
N PHE A 140 22.79 -0.30 -7.70
CA PHE A 140 22.19 -0.32 -6.37
C PHE A 140 22.72 -1.48 -5.51
N SER A 141 22.89 -2.66 -6.10
CA SER A 141 23.43 -3.83 -5.39
C SER A 141 24.87 -3.59 -4.91
N ASP A 142 25.70 -2.90 -5.69
CA ASP A 142 27.08 -2.60 -5.33
C ASP A 142 27.15 -1.58 -4.19
N ALA A 143 26.40 -0.48 -4.30
CA ALA A 143 26.30 0.55 -3.26
C ALA A 143 25.77 -0.03 -1.93
N SER A 144 24.80 -0.93 -2.00
CA SER A 144 24.23 -1.61 -0.82
C SER A 144 25.25 -2.50 -0.12
N ARG A 145 26.08 -3.22 -0.89
CA ARG A 145 27.11 -4.10 -0.36
C ARG A 145 28.21 -3.32 0.34
N GLU A 146 28.64 -2.21 -0.24
CA GLU A 146 29.64 -1.31 0.35
C GLU A 146 29.12 -0.68 1.66
N ALA A 147 27.88 -0.17 1.65
CA ALA A 147 27.26 0.39 2.84
C ALA A 147 27.08 -0.68 3.96
N GLY A 148 26.66 -1.90 3.60
CA GLY A 148 26.47 -3.00 4.55
C GLY A 148 27.78 -3.41 5.26
N LEU A 149 28.89 -3.43 4.54
CA LEU A 149 30.21 -3.73 5.11
C LEU A 149 30.66 -2.66 6.11
N HIS A 150 30.39 -1.39 5.83
CA HIS A 150 30.71 -0.29 6.74
C HIS A 150 29.84 -0.30 8.00
N ILE A 151 28.53 -0.53 7.87
CA ILE A 151 27.59 -0.52 9.00
C ILE A 151 27.84 -1.70 9.96
N GLN A 152 28.15 -2.90 9.44
CA GLN A 152 28.43 -4.06 10.30
C GLN A 152 29.65 -3.81 11.20
N HIS A 153 30.69 -3.18 10.69
CA HIS A 153 31.92 -2.98 11.44
C HIS A 153 31.74 -1.96 12.59
N ASP A 154 31.02 -0.86 12.35
CA ASP A 154 30.83 0.17 13.36
C ASP A 154 29.75 -0.19 14.39
N VAL A 155 28.59 -0.68 13.95
CA VAL A 155 27.47 -0.90 14.86
C VAL A 155 27.63 -2.19 15.66
N ILE A 156 27.99 -3.30 15.00
CA ILE A 156 28.11 -4.60 15.69
C ILE A 156 29.42 -4.65 16.46
N GLY A 157 30.53 -4.25 15.84
CA GLY A 157 31.85 -4.26 16.46
C GLY A 157 31.95 -3.30 17.65
N GLN A 158 31.72 -2.00 17.41
CA GLN A 158 31.90 -0.99 18.47
C GLN A 158 30.66 -0.83 19.36
N GLY A 159 29.45 -0.90 18.78
CA GLY A 159 28.21 -0.66 19.51
C GLY A 159 27.73 -1.82 20.37
N ILE A 160 27.99 -3.07 19.98
CA ILE A 160 27.43 -4.26 20.66
C ILE A 160 28.52 -5.12 21.31
N VAL A 161 29.55 -5.52 20.56
CA VAL A 161 30.53 -6.50 21.04
C VAL A 161 31.48 -5.91 22.10
N ALA A 162 32.02 -4.70 21.84
CA ALA A 162 32.94 -4.04 22.77
C ALA A 162 32.35 -3.72 24.17
N PRO A 163 31.10 -3.26 24.32
CA PRO A 163 30.49 -3.08 25.65
C PRO A 163 30.18 -4.41 26.35
N LEU A 164 29.73 -5.45 25.63
CA LEU A 164 29.48 -6.78 26.21
C LEU A 164 30.75 -7.42 26.79
N GLN A 165 31.87 -7.35 26.07
CA GLN A 165 33.16 -7.89 26.56
C GLN A 165 33.67 -7.15 27.80
N ARG A 166 33.39 -5.84 27.93
CA ARG A 166 33.72 -5.08 29.14
C ARG A 166 32.92 -5.54 30.35
N GLN A 167 31.64 -5.84 30.18
CA GLN A 167 30.80 -6.33 31.29
C GLN A 167 31.24 -7.72 31.77
N ILE A 168 31.59 -8.62 30.85
CA ILE A 168 32.07 -9.97 31.21
C ILE A 168 33.39 -9.92 31.98
N ARG A 169 34.31 -9.01 31.62
CA ARG A 169 35.62 -8.88 32.28
C ARG A 169 35.58 -8.23 33.66
N VAL A 170 34.58 -7.40 33.95
CA VAL A 170 34.43 -6.73 35.26
C VAL A 170 33.66 -7.63 36.26
N GLY A 171 32.94 -8.63 35.77
CA GLY A 171 32.17 -9.59 36.58
C GLY A 171 32.93 -10.85 37.03
N SER A 172 34.24 -10.94 36.75
CA SER A 172 35.15 -12.03 37.19
C SER A 172 36.21 -11.50 38.15
#